data_AF-A0A5R2NFV1-F1
#
_entry.id   AF-A0A5R2NFV1-F1
#
_cell.length_a   1.000
_cell.length_b   1.000
_cell.length_c   1.000
_cell.angle_alpha   90.00
_cell.angle_beta   90.00
_cell.angle_gamma   90.00
#
_symmetry.space_group_name_H-M   'P 1'
#
loop_
_entity.id
_entity.type
_entity.pdbx_description
1 polymer ?
#
loop_
_entity_poly.entity_id
_entity_poly.type
_entity_poly.pdbx_seq_one_letter_code
_entity_poly.pdbx_strand_id
1 'polypeptide(L)'
;MTELPEFSRARLFTAFGTVLFVDPSTGELRHGAFESSPANAYFESGKNSPEGHRQGRLVCVADGSPEPIHCYPDICLTASQLRRQGRSDGATTLELIALERGLLTLRSNGRFLSAIPDGKVMHRAATCSTWELFIASENWCTDIEGTAQDGAWRRDKVAFNKSHIASYIVQPLIRMKSNRQPRAKKILIYGYTKWSHGRVYYDLCRHLHDRGYLVDILDWQQNHAQYARSLISYYDFVISALDGISTLVDAYDVSFDKIIAISHHEFDIRMLIEQKGIEVFERFANYGVVSEYVYCASMMRGVPRPPRVASLGINFDEFYADVPETLTTVGYASSMSVKTFGVEWKRGELAEAAVFDAGLAFKIAGSTGNQTSFHDMPAFYRSVDAVVTSSISEAAQLPVMEAAAAGRLVIGTPVGHFPLKAYRGAGIIAPIEAGKFRAFTAATLRYYRDTPVEFVKKCRSIQEAAQAFDWQYQIGEWTDLLETA
;
A
#
# COMPACT_ATOMS: atom_id res chain seq x y z
N MET A 1 -7.06 27.29 8.79
CA MET A 1 -7.86 26.67 9.85
C MET A 1 -9.32 26.99 9.61
N THR A 2 -10.06 26.08 9.01
CA THR A 2 -11.53 26.13 9.06
C THR A 2 -11.92 25.51 10.39
N GLU A 3 -12.45 26.30 11.32
CA GLU A 3 -13.04 25.76 12.54
C GLU A 3 -14.13 24.77 12.14
N LEU A 4 -14.00 23.51 12.58
CA LEU A 4 -15.06 22.54 12.38
C LEU A 4 -16.30 23.03 13.13
N PRO A 5 -17.51 22.89 12.57
CA PRO A 5 -18.74 23.08 13.32
C PRO A 5 -18.68 22.27 14.62
N GLU A 6 -19.16 22.85 15.71
CA GLU A 6 -19.02 22.33 17.08
C GLU A 6 -19.46 20.86 17.24
N PHE A 7 -20.26 20.32 16.30
CA PHE A 7 -20.69 18.93 16.26
C PHE A 7 -20.76 18.37 14.82
N SER A 8 -19.59 18.06 14.24
CA SER A 8 -19.52 17.35 12.96
C SER A 8 -19.85 15.86 13.15
N ARG A 9 -20.68 15.29 12.27
CA ARG A 9 -21.10 13.89 12.34
C ARG A 9 -20.62 13.10 11.13
N ALA A 10 -20.17 11.87 11.36
CA ALA A 10 -19.75 10.96 10.31
C ALA A 10 -20.45 9.61 10.41
N ARG A 11 -20.88 9.06 9.27
CA ARG A 11 -21.30 7.66 9.20
C ARG A 11 -20.07 6.78 9.19
N LEU A 12 -20.16 5.62 9.86
CA LEU A 12 -19.09 4.64 9.92
C LEU A 12 -19.47 3.39 9.15
N PHE A 13 -18.59 2.99 8.26
CA PHE A 13 -18.65 1.78 7.46
C PHE A 13 -17.59 0.83 7.98
N THR A 14 -17.90 -0.45 8.09
CA THR A 14 -16.90 -1.46 8.45
C THR A 14 -15.99 -1.75 7.27
N ALA A 15 -14.82 -2.32 7.53
CA ALA A 15 -13.93 -2.88 6.51
C ALA A 15 -14.59 -3.98 5.63
N PHE A 16 -15.79 -4.45 5.96
CA PHE A 16 -16.50 -5.49 5.21
C PHE A 16 -17.69 -4.96 4.42
N GLY A 17 -17.83 -3.63 4.32
CA GLY A 17 -18.85 -2.97 3.50
C GLY A 17 -20.24 -2.93 4.12
N THR A 18 -20.35 -3.21 5.42
CA THR A 18 -21.54 -2.94 6.21
C THR A 18 -21.47 -1.55 6.84
N VAL A 19 -22.61 -1.00 7.26
CA VAL A 19 -22.70 0.31 7.90
C VAL A 19 -23.21 0.16 9.32
N LEU A 20 -22.72 1.00 10.23
CA LEU A 20 -23.23 1.05 11.59
C LEU A 20 -24.64 1.64 11.60
N PHE A 21 -25.52 1.06 12.42
CA PHE A 21 -26.88 1.52 12.64
C PHE A 21 -27.36 1.13 14.04
N VAL A 22 -28.36 1.82 14.57
CA VAL A 22 -29.07 1.39 15.79
C VAL A 22 -30.35 0.68 15.38
N ASP A 23 -30.53 -0.56 15.84
CA ASP A 23 -31.76 -1.32 15.65
C ASP A 23 -32.91 -0.63 16.41
N PRO A 24 -33.94 -0.12 15.69
CA PRO A 24 -35.02 0.63 16.34
C PRO A 24 -35.82 -0.20 17.35
N SER A 25 -35.82 -1.52 17.22
CA SER A 25 -36.58 -2.42 18.11
C SER A 25 -35.87 -2.69 19.44
N THR A 26 -34.53 -2.75 19.42
CA THR A 26 -33.74 -3.11 20.61
C THR A 26 -32.96 -1.94 21.22
N GLY A 27 -32.73 -0.87 20.45
CA GLY A 27 -31.82 0.22 20.83
C GLY A 27 -30.33 -0.19 20.78
N GLU A 28 -30.02 -1.35 20.21
CA GLU A 28 -28.66 -1.87 20.10
C GLU A 28 -27.94 -1.31 18.87
N LEU A 29 -26.68 -0.89 19.03
CA LEU A 29 -25.81 -0.55 17.91
C LEU A 29 -25.33 -1.85 17.24
N ARG A 30 -25.60 -1.93 15.94
CA ARG A 30 -25.33 -3.08 15.07
C ARG A 30 -24.64 -2.60 13.80
N HIS A 31 -24.24 -3.54 12.97
CA HIS A 31 -23.83 -3.26 11.60
C HIS A 31 -24.52 -4.21 10.63
N GLY A 32 -24.82 -3.71 9.43
CA GLY A 32 -25.60 -4.45 8.44
C GLY A 32 -25.41 -3.93 7.03
N ALA A 33 -26.10 -4.54 6.07
CA ALA A 33 -26.02 -4.12 4.67
C ALA A 33 -26.42 -2.65 4.53
N PHE A 34 -25.66 -1.89 3.74
CA PHE A 34 -25.86 -0.45 3.57
C PHE A 34 -27.25 -0.10 3.05
N GLU A 35 -27.79 -0.94 2.16
CA GLU A 35 -29.05 -0.73 1.45
C GLU A 35 -30.28 -0.95 2.33
N SER A 36 -30.18 -1.78 3.38
CA SER A 36 -31.30 -2.16 4.25
C SER A 36 -31.20 -1.62 5.68
N SER A 37 -30.04 -1.10 6.08
CA SER A 37 -29.80 -0.59 7.44
C SER A 37 -30.15 0.90 7.55
N PRO A 38 -30.83 1.33 8.62
CA PRO A 38 -31.19 2.74 8.80
C PRO A 38 -29.95 3.63 8.97
N ALA A 39 -29.99 4.83 8.40
CA ALA A 39 -28.93 5.83 8.56
C ALA A 39 -29.12 6.65 9.86
N ASN A 40 -29.11 5.97 11.01
CA ASN A 40 -29.38 6.60 12.31
C ASN A 40 -28.19 6.59 13.28
N ALA A 41 -27.07 5.94 12.97
CA ALA A 41 -25.88 5.93 13.83
C ALA A 41 -24.73 6.77 13.24
N TYR A 42 -24.13 7.61 14.07
CA TYR A 42 -23.06 8.54 13.68
C TYR A 42 -21.97 8.60 14.73
N PHE A 43 -20.74 8.89 14.30
CA PHE A 43 -19.67 9.36 15.17
C PHE A 43 -19.69 10.89 15.19
N GLU A 44 -19.91 11.47 16.36
CA GLU A 44 -19.95 12.92 16.59
C GLU A 44 -18.63 13.39 17.18
N SER A 45 -18.03 14.41 16.58
CA SER A 45 -16.78 15.01 17.04
C SER A 45 -16.94 15.60 18.45
N GLY A 46 -15.98 15.35 19.33
CA GLY A 46 -15.86 15.96 20.65
C GLY A 46 -14.66 16.91 20.73
N LYS A 47 -14.26 17.25 21.97
CA LYS A 47 -13.05 18.04 22.22
C LYS A 47 -11.80 17.18 21.92
N ASN A 48 -10.73 17.81 21.41
CA ASN A 48 -9.46 17.10 21.21
C ASN A 48 -8.89 16.64 22.56
N SER A 49 -8.28 15.45 22.60
CA SER A 49 -7.54 15.01 23.79
C SER A 49 -6.25 15.82 23.94
N PRO A 50 -5.69 15.91 25.18
CA PRO A 50 -4.36 16.48 25.40
C PRO A 50 -3.25 15.76 24.61
N GLU A 51 -3.45 14.50 24.27
CA GLU A 51 -2.52 13.66 23.51
C GLU A 51 -2.60 13.88 21.99
N GLY A 52 -3.44 14.83 21.54
CA GLY A 52 -3.60 15.17 20.12
C GLY A 52 -4.53 14.25 19.33
N HIS A 53 -5.09 13.23 19.99
CA HIS A 53 -6.11 12.37 19.37
C HIS A 53 -7.48 13.05 19.40
N ARG A 54 -8.24 12.93 18.31
CA ARG A 54 -9.63 13.42 18.26
C ARG A 54 -10.48 12.52 19.13
N GLN A 55 -11.19 13.08 20.10
CA GLN A 55 -12.20 12.35 20.85
C GLN A 55 -13.58 12.62 20.26
N GLY A 56 -14.50 11.71 20.51
CA GLY A 56 -15.89 11.85 20.12
C GLY A 56 -16.74 10.81 20.81
N ARG A 57 -17.97 10.68 20.34
CA ARG A 57 -18.92 9.68 20.84
C ARG A 57 -19.77 9.16 19.70
N LEU A 58 -20.29 7.95 19.86
CA LEU A 58 -21.32 7.44 18.98
C LEU A 58 -22.68 8.01 19.43
N VAL A 59 -23.48 8.42 18.45
CA VAL A 59 -24.83 8.95 18.69
C VAL A 59 -25.82 8.29 17.75
N CYS A 60 -27.01 8.01 18.27
CA CYS A 60 -28.20 7.68 17.50
C CYS A 60 -28.97 8.98 17.21
N VAL A 61 -29.33 9.24 15.97
CA VAL A 61 -30.21 10.36 15.62
C VAL A 61 -31.56 9.77 15.22
N ALA A 62 -32.46 9.69 16.21
CA ALA A 62 -33.87 9.41 16.00
C ALA A 62 -34.66 10.71 16.19
N ASP A 63 -35.61 11.00 15.29
CA ASP A 63 -36.49 12.17 15.37
C ASP A 63 -35.76 13.52 15.48
N GLY A 64 -34.55 13.62 14.90
CA GLY A 64 -33.75 14.84 14.85
C GLY A 64 -32.92 15.16 16.11
N SER A 65 -33.13 14.44 17.21
CA SER A 65 -32.37 14.65 18.45
C SER A 65 -31.26 13.60 18.62
N PRO A 66 -30.00 14.01 18.83
CA PRO A 66 -28.91 13.07 19.05
C PRO A 66 -28.97 12.47 20.45
N GLU A 67 -29.01 11.13 20.51
CA GLU A 67 -28.93 10.35 21.72
C GLU A 67 -27.58 9.61 21.80
N PRO A 68 -26.80 9.75 22.88
CA PRO A 68 -25.54 9.03 23.03
C PRO A 68 -25.72 7.50 23.04
N ILE A 69 -24.72 6.81 22.49
CA ILE A 69 -24.60 5.35 22.53
C ILE A 69 -23.50 5.00 23.54
N HIS A 70 -23.83 4.14 24.49
CA HIS A 70 -22.92 3.61 25.50
C HIS A 70 -22.39 2.27 25.01
N CYS A 71 -21.07 2.14 24.99
CA CYS A 71 -20.39 0.95 24.51
C CYS A 71 -19.84 0.14 25.69
N TYR A 72 -20.32 -1.09 25.83
CA TYR A 72 -19.89 -2.06 26.82
C TYR A 72 -19.16 -3.24 26.13
N PRO A 73 -18.49 -4.10 26.90
CA PRO A 73 -17.77 -5.25 26.34
C PRO A 73 -18.68 -6.25 25.62
N ASP A 74 -19.94 -6.34 26.02
CA ASP A 74 -20.91 -7.31 25.54
C ASP A 74 -22.00 -6.69 24.64
N ILE A 75 -22.23 -5.38 24.74
CA ILE A 75 -23.30 -4.70 24.01
C ILE A 75 -23.04 -3.20 23.86
N CYS A 76 -23.57 -2.59 22.81
CA CYS A 76 -23.63 -1.13 22.67
C CYS A 76 -25.09 -0.69 22.60
N LEU A 77 -25.54 0.19 23.50
CA LEU A 77 -26.95 0.58 23.65
C LEU A 77 -27.12 2.11 23.65
N THR A 78 -28.26 2.59 23.18
CA THR A 78 -28.65 4.00 23.38
C THR A 78 -28.91 4.32 24.86
N ALA A 79 -28.75 5.59 25.24
CA ALA A 79 -29.00 6.04 26.61
C ALA A 79 -30.44 5.78 27.10
N SER A 80 -31.45 5.86 26.22
CA SER A 80 -32.85 5.57 26.50
C SER A 80 -33.05 4.12 26.89
N GLN A 81 -32.46 3.20 26.14
CA GLN A 81 -32.55 1.78 26.41
C GLN A 81 -31.77 1.39 27.67
N LEU A 82 -30.62 2.01 27.89
CA LEU A 82 -29.82 1.82 29.09
C LEU A 82 -30.58 2.22 30.36
N ARG A 83 -31.29 3.36 30.33
CA ARG A 83 -32.14 3.82 31.44
C ARG A 83 -33.25 2.83 31.77
N ARG A 84 -33.87 2.20 30.76
CA ARG A 84 -34.88 1.14 30.98
C ARG A 84 -34.29 -0.09 31.68
N GLN A 85 -32.99 -0.34 31.52
CA GLN A 85 -32.26 -1.41 32.21
C GLN A 85 -31.70 -0.99 33.59
N GLY A 86 -31.97 0.23 34.06
CA GLY A 86 -31.54 0.71 35.38
C GLY A 86 -30.04 0.99 35.51
N ARG A 87 -29.32 1.18 34.39
CA ARG A 87 -27.90 1.56 34.39
C ARG A 87 -27.77 3.06 34.14
N SER A 88 -26.83 3.71 34.84
CA SER A 88 -26.57 5.15 34.72
C SER A 88 -25.06 5.39 34.65
N ASP A 89 -24.48 5.10 33.49
CA ASP A 89 -23.09 5.45 33.20
C ASP A 89 -23.03 6.69 32.31
N GLY A 90 -21.89 7.38 32.33
CA GLY A 90 -21.59 8.43 31.36
C GLY A 90 -21.50 7.88 29.93
N ALA A 91 -21.72 8.74 28.93
CA ALA A 91 -21.55 8.36 27.53
C ALA A 91 -20.10 7.92 27.28
N THR A 92 -19.91 6.83 26.54
CA THR A 92 -18.56 6.33 26.21
C THR A 92 -17.87 7.34 25.29
N THR A 93 -16.82 7.98 25.82
CA THR A 93 -15.92 8.81 25.01
C THR A 93 -14.95 7.89 24.29
N LEU A 94 -14.90 8.00 22.97
CA LEU A 94 -14.06 7.21 22.08
C LEU A 94 -12.97 8.11 21.50
N GLU A 95 -11.75 7.63 21.58
CA GLU A 95 -10.60 8.13 20.85
C GLU A 95 -10.68 7.61 19.41
N LEU A 96 -10.65 8.53 18.46
CA LEU A 96 -10.52 8.23 17.05
C LEU A 96 -9.04 8.16 16.70
N ILE A 97 -8.62 7.02 16.17
CA ILE A 97 -7.25 6.79 15.74
C ILE A 97 -7.27 6.58 14.23
N ALA A 98 -6.79 7.57 13.47
CA ALA A 98 -6.62 7.42 12.04
C ALA A 98 -5.48 6.43 11.77
N LEU A 99 -5.74 5.54 10.81
CA LEU A 99 -4.81 4.55 10.30
C LEU A 99 -4.45 4.92 8.85
N GLU A 100 -3.61 4.12 8.22
CA GLU A 100 -3.21 4.37 6.84
C GLU A 100 -4.34 4.15 5.83
N ARG A 101 -4.21 4.76 4.64
CA ARG A 101 -5.13 4.57 3.50
C ARG A 101 -6.59 4.93 3.81
N GLY A 102 -6.78 5.92 4.68
CA GLY A 102 -8.09 6.43 5.07
C GLY A 102 -8.92 5.45 5.90
N LEU A 103 -8.28 4.50 6.58
CA LEU A 103 -8.88 3.65 7.61
C LEU A 103 -8.84 4.37 8.97
N LEU A 104 -9.70 3.94 9.89
CA LEU A 104 -9.64 4.38 11.29
C LEU A 104 -10.09 3.27 12.23
N THR A 105 -9.79 3.45 13.52
CA THR A 105 -10.34 2.64 14.60
C THR A 105 -10.82 3.54 15.75
N LEU A 106 -11.65 2.98 16.63
CA LEU A 106 -12.21 3.67 17.79
C LEU A 106 -11.80 2.95 19.07
N ARG A 107 -11.13 3.67 19.98
CA ARG A 107 -10.58 3.13 21.23
C ARG A 107 -11.15 3.84 22.45
N SER A 108 -11.33 3.14 23.54
CA SER A 108 -11.61 3.73 24.86
C SER A 108 -11.15 2.77 25.95
N ASN A 109 -10.56 3.27 27.03
CA ASN A 109 -10.08 2.45 28.16
C ASN A 109 -9.24 1.23 27.73
N GLY A 110 -8.35 1.41 26.75
CA GLY A 110 -7.48 0.34 26.23
C GLY A 110 -8.17 -0.75 25.41
N ARG A 111 -9.45 -0.57 25.04
CA ARG A 111 -10.21 -1.50 24.20
C ARG A 111 -10.72 -0.84 22.93
N PHE A 112 -10.87 -1.62 21.87
CA PHE A 112 -11.34 -1.21 20.57
C PHE A 112 -12.79 -1.61 20.32
N LEU A 113 -13.50 -0.77 19.56
CA LEU A 113 -14.82 -1.06 19.02
C LEU A 113 -14.68 -2.08 17.89
N SER A 114 -15.44 -3.17 17.98
CA SER A 114 -15.38 -4.32 17.08
C SER A 114 -16.75 -4.59 16.47
N ALA A 115 -16.82 -4.65 15.14
CA ALA A 115 -18.02 -5.02 14.39
C ALA A 115 -17.92 -6.50 14.02
N ILE A 116 -18.44 -7.40 14.85
CA ILE A 116 -18.16 -8.84 14.74
C ILE A 116 -19.07 -9.55 13.71
N PRO A 117 -18.74 -10.76 13.22
CA PRO A 117 -19.46 -11.40 12.10
C PRO A 117 -20.98 -11.56 12.23
N ASP A 118 -21.54 -11.58 13.45
CA ASP A 118 -22.98 -11.77 13.69
C ASP A 118 -23.81 -10.47 13.59
N GLY A 119 -23.18 -9.36 13.18
CA GLY A 119 -23.81 -8.06 13.04
C GLY A 119 -23.82 -7.22 14.31
N LYS A 120 -23.27 -7.70 15.43
CA LYS A 120 -23.17 -6.93 16.67
C LYS A 120 -21.94 -6.02 16.67
N VAL A 121 -22.06 -4.91 17.39
CA VAL A 121 -20.94 -4.01 17.68
C VAL A 121 -20.65 -4.02 19.17
N MET A 122 -19.40 -4.31 19.55
CA MET A 122 -18.98 -4.46 20.95
C MET A 122 -17.67 -3.72 21.23
N HIS A 123 -17.46 -3.29 22.47
CA HIS A 123 -16.24 -2.60 22.90
C HIS A 123 -15.39 -3.49 23.81
N ARG A 124 -14.79 -4.52 23.21
CA ARG A 124 -14.06 -5.59 23.95
C ARG A 124 -12.68 -5.93 23.44
N ALA A 125 -12.35 -5.58 22.21
CA ALA A 125 -11.13 -6.05 21.58
C ALA A 125 -9.91 -5.40 22.24
N ALA A 126 -8.99 -6.20 22.77
CA ALA A 126 -7.72 -5.70 23.33
C ALA A 126 -6.70 -5.35 22.24
N THR A 127 -6.87 -5.91 21.04
CA THR A 127 -6.01 -5.69 19.88
C THR A 127 -6.88 -5.27 18.70
N CYS A 128 -6.51 -4.18 18.04
CA CYS A 128 -7.11 -3.74 16.79
C CYS A 128 -6.62 -4.63 15.64
N SER A 129 -7.57 -5.25 14.96
CA SER A 129 -7.40 -6.08 13.76
C SER A 129 -8.52 -5.72 12.77
N THR A 130 -8.78 -6.55 11.77
CA THR A 130 -9.68 -6.24 10.65
C THR A 130 -11.13 -5.91 11.08
N TRP A 131 -11.63 -6.49 12.18
CA TRP A 131 -12.99 -6.24 12.70
C TRP A 131 -13.13 -4.92 13.48
N GLU A 132 -12.00 -4.29 13.80
CA GLU A 132 -11.94 -3.00 14.48
C GLU A 132 -11.63 -1.84 13.50
N LEU A 133 -11.64 -2.13 12.19
CA LEU A 133 -11.37 -1.16 11.12
C LEU A 133 -12.66 -0.59 10.55
N PHE A 134 -12.67 0.74 10.42
CA PHE A 134 -13.78 1.50 9.86
C PHE A 134 -13.31 2.48 8.79
N ILE A 135 -14.27 2.91 7.98
CA ILE A 135 -14.17 4.00 7.01
C ILE A 135 -15.26 5.01 7.37
N ALA A 136 -14.90 6.29 7.42
CA ALA A 136 -15.85 7.36 7.67
C ALA A 136 -16.36 8.00 6.37
N SER A 137 -17.59 8.53 6.41
CA SER A 137 -18.11 9.41 5.35
C SER A 137 -17.37 10.74 5.28
N GLU A 138 -16.90 11.25 6.43
CA GLU A 138 -16.28 12.57 6.52
C GLU A 138 -14.76 12.52 6.58
N ASN A 139 -14.11 13.45 5.89
CA ASN A 139 -12.65 13.57 5.85
C ASN A 139 -12.04 13.85 7.22
N TRP A 140 -12.69 14.67 8.05
CA TRP A 140 -12.17 15.02 9.37
C TRP A 140 -11.99 13.79 10.27
N CYS A 141 -12.52 12.62 9.93
CA CYS A 141 -12.20 11.41 10.68
C CYS A 141 -10.80 10.86 10.40
N THR A 142 -10.10 11.31 9.35
CA THR A 142 -8.74 10.82 9.03
C THR A 142 -7.76 11.92 8.63
N ASP A 143 -8.25 13.15 8.37
CA ASP A 143 -7.40 14.31 8.10
C ASP A 143 -6.64 14.72 9.36
N ILE A 144 -5.42 14.22 9.56
CA ILE A 144 -4.53 14.69 10.61
C ILE A 144 -3.65 15.80 10.00
N GLU A 145 -3.86 17.04 10.42
CA GLU A 145 -3.00 18.15 10.00
C GLU A 145 -1.64 18.02 10.71
N GLY A 146 -0.58 17.74 9.96
CA GLY A 146 0.80 18.06 10.35
C GLY A 146 1.70 16.96 10.93
N THR A 147 1.26 15.71 11.15
CA THR A 147 2.12 14.70 11.84
C THR A 147 1.80 13.22 11.55
N ALA A 148 1.07 12.91 10.47
CA ALA A 148 0.51 11.55 10.27
C ALA A 148 1.51 10.43 9.92
N GLN A 149 2.70 10.75 9.40
CA GLN A 149 3.57 9.72 8.81
C GLN A 149 4.08 8.70 9.86
N ASP A 150 4.23 9.12 11.13
CA ASP A 150 4.68 8.29 12.26
C ASP A 150 3.68 8.25 13.43
N GLY A 151 2.38 8.14 13.12
CA GLY A 151 1.32 8.05 14.12
C GLY A 151 1.63 7.06 15.25
N ALA A 152 1.25 7.40 16.49
CA ALA A 152 1.56 6.64 17.71
C ALA A 152 1.21 5.14 17.62
N TRP A 153 0.20 4.76 16.82
CA TRP A 153 -0.19 3.37 16.57
C TRP A 153 0.91 2.54 15.88
N ARG A 154 1.78 3.19 15.08
CA ARG A 154 2.94 2.53 14.45
C ARG A 154 4.01 2.15 15.47
N ARG A 155 4.01 2.73 16.67
CA ARG A 155 4.94 2.36 17.76
C ARG A 155 4.33 1.34 18.72
N ASP A 156 3.02 1.35 18.90
CA ASP A 156 2.31 0.37 19.73
C ASP A 156 2.13 -0.97 19.00
N LYS A 157 3.09 -1.88 19.17
CA LYS A 157 3.04 -3.22 18.57
C LYS A 157 2.07 -4.18 19.28
N VAL A 158 1.66 -3.89 20.50
CA VAL A 158 0.82 -4.81 21.31
C VAL A 158 -0.66 -4.57 21.03
N ALA A 159 -1.06 -3.31 20.89
CA ALA A 159 -2.46 -2.96 20.67
C ALA A 159 -2.92 -3.11 19.21
N PHE A 160 -2.03 -3.28 18.23
CA PHE A 160 -2.37 -3.34 16.80
C PHE A 160 -1.77 -4.55 16.11
N ASN A 161 -2.62 -5.38 15.49
CA ASN A 161 -2.18 -6.43 14.59
C ASN A 161 -1.84 -5.82 13.21
N LYS A 162 -0.63 -5.25 13.10
CA LYS A 162 -0.19 -4.52 11.91
C LYS A 162 -0.18 -5.36 10.65
N SER A 163 0.11 -6.67 10.74
CA SER A 163 0.10 -7.56 9.58
C SER A 163 -1.31 -7.70 9.01
N HIS A 164 -2.33 -7.89 9.85
CA HIS A 164 -3.73 -7.96 9.41
C HIS A 164 -4.25 -6.62 8.88
N ILE A 165 -3.86 -5.51 9.52
CA ILE A 165 -4.26 -4.17 9.07
C ILE A 165 -3.60 -3.86 7.71
N ALA A 166 -2.32 -4.17 7.55
CA ALA A 166 -1.59 -3.92 6.32
C ALA A 166 -2.13 -4.80 5.18
N SER A 167 -2.31 -6.10 5.41
CA SER A 167 -2.86 -7.02 4.40
C SER A 167 -4.29 -6.69 3.95
N TYR A 168 -5.04 -5.91 4.73
CA TYR A 168 -6.36 -5.47 4.32
C TYR A 168 -6.27 -4.38 3.24
N ILE A 169 -6.88 -4.61 2.09
CA ILE A 169 -7.03 -3.64 1.00
C ILE A 169 -8.48 -3.15 1.02
N VAL A 170 -8.67 -1.83 1.15
CA VAL A 170 -10.00 -1.22 1.13
C VAL A 170 -10.67 -1.51 -0.21
N GLN A 171 -11.84 -2.16 -0.14
CA GLN A 171 -12.65 -2.40 -1.33
C GLN A 171 -13.22 -1.08 -1.86
N PRO A 172 -12.95 -0.69 -3.12
CA PRO A 172 -13.37 0.59 -3.69
C PRO A 172 -14.88 0.87 -3.60
N LEU A 173 -15.72 -0.17 -3.63
CA LEU A 173 -17.17 -0.05 -3.46
C LEU A 173 -17.57 0.48 -2.08
N ILE A 174 -16.84 0.13 -1.03
CA ILE A 174 -17.11 0.63 0.32
C ILE A 174 -16.87 2.13 0.37
N ARG A 175 -15.78 2.59 -0.25
CA ARG A 175 -15.44 4.01 -0.35
C ARG A 175 -16.46 4.80 -1.17
N MET A 176 -16.91 4.24 -2.28
CA MET A 176 -17.99 4.84 -3.09
C MET A 176 -19.27 4.98 -2.25
N LYS A 177 -19.65 3.94 -1.49
CA LYS A 177 -20.84 3.99 -0.61
C LYS A 177 -20.71 4.97 0.55
N SER A 178 -19.49 5.20 1.05
CA SER A 178 -19.25 6.22 2.08
C SER A 178 -19.37 7.64 1.54
N ASN A 179 -19.36 7.82 0.22
CA ASN A 179 -19.48 9.09 -0.49
C ASN A 179 -18.54 10.18 0.04
N ARG A 180 -17.34 9.76 0.46
CA ARG A 180 -16.34 10.64 1.06
C ARG A 180 -15.83 11.64 0.02
N GLN A 181 -15.74 12.92 0.40
CA GLN A 181 -15.27 13.98 -0.48
C GLN A 181 -13.86 14.42 -0.09
N PRO A 182 -12.77 13.79 -0.58
CA PRO A 182 -11.38 14.15 -0.24
C PRO A 182 -11.02 15.61 -0.57
N ARG A 183 -9.90 16.09 0.00
CA ARG A 183 -9.37 17.43 -0.31
C ARG A 183 -8.75 17.52 -1.71
N ALA A 184 -8.21 16.40 -2.21
CA ALA A 184 -7.62 16.27 -3.54
C ALA A 184 -8.41 15.26 -4.40
N LYS A 185 -7.84 14.84 -5.54
CA LYS A 185 -8.50 13.94 -6.50
C LYS A 185 -8.79 12.54 -5.91
N LYS A 186 -9.86 11.91 -6.40
CA LYS A 186 -10.21 10.50 -6.21
C LYS A 186 -9.56 9.67 -7.31
N ILE A 187 -8.66 8.77 -6.93
CA ILE A 187 -7.89 7.95 -7.86
C ILE A 187 -8.21 6.47 -7.63
N LEU A 188 -8.56 5.76 -8.69
CA LEU A 188 -8.67 4.31 -8.66
C LEU A 188 -7.45 3.70 -9.34
N ILE A 189 -6.71 2.84 -8.64
CA ILE A 189 -5.64 2.06 -9.27
C ILE A 189 -6.25 0.73 -9.74
N TYR A 190 -6.25 0.47 -11.04
CA TYR A 190 -6.56 -0.84 -11.60
C TYR A 190 -5.27 -1.62 -11.83
N GLY A 191 -4.97 -2.58 -10.97
CA GLY A 191 -3.68 -3.28 -11.00
C GLY A 191 -3.58 -4.49 -10.08
N TYR A 192 -2.43 -5.15 -10.14
CA TYR A 192 -2.15 -6.34 -9.33
C TYR A 192 -1.93 -6.00 -7.86
N THR A 193 -2.68 -6.65 -6.98
CA THR A 193 -2.60 -6.41 -5.52
C THR A 193 -1.54 -7.24 -4.80
N LYS A 194 -0.77 -8.08 -5.51
CA LYS A 194 0.24 -8.94 -4.91
C LYS A 194 1.64 -8.60 -5.43
N TRP A 195 2.65 -9.15 -4.74
CA TRP A 195 4.06 -9.01 -5.08
C TRP A 195 4.54 -7.55 -5.16
N SER A 196 5.54 -7.27 -6.00
CA SER A 196 6.13 -5.95 -6.18
C SER A 196 5.14 -4.90 -6.70
N HIS A 197 4.25 -5.26 -7.64
CA HIS A 197 3.20 -4.33 -8.11
C HIS A 197 2.25 -3.96 -6.97
N GLY A 198 1.79 -4.97 -6.22
CA GLY A 198 0.96 -4.75 -5.03
C GLY A 198 1.65 -3.85 -4.02
N ARG A 199 2.95 -4.05 -3.79
CA ARG A 199 3.77 -3.20 -2.92
C ARG A 199 3.79 -1.74 -3.36
N VAL A 200 4.03 -1.49 -4.64
CA VAL A 200 4.07 -0.12 -5.20
C VAL A 200 2.72 0.58 -4.99
N TYR A 201 1.63 -0.06 -5.42
CA TYR A 201 0.31 0.54 -5.31
C TYR A 201 -0.13 0.71 -3.87
N TYR A 202 0.25 -0.23 -2.99
CA TYR A 202 0.03 -0.12 -1.56
C TYR A 202 0.69 1.13 -0.96
N ASP A 203 1.98 1.31 -1.23
CA ASP A 203 2.73 2.43 -0.70
C ASP A 203 2.25 3.76 -1.31
N LEU A 204 1.95 3.78 -2.60
CA LEU A 204 1.33 4.95 -3.26
C LEU A 204 0.02 5.34 -2.60
N CYS A 205 -0.88 4.39 -2.35
CA CYS A 205 -2.12 4.66 -1.63
C CYS A 205 -1.84 5.30 -0.27
N ARG A 206 -0.89 4.76 0.50
CA ARG A 206 -0.51 5.32 1.81
C ARG A 206 -0.05 6.78 1.67
N HIS A 207 0.95 7.04 0.82
CA HIS A 207 1.57 8.36 0.72
C HIS A 207 0.69 9.42 0.05
N LEU A 208 -0.23 9.02 -0.84
CA LEU A 208 -1.20 9.93 -1.45
C LEU A 208 -2.36 10.24 -0.51
N HIS A 209 -2.82 9.28 0.30
CA HIS A 209 -3.82 9.58 1.36
C HIS A 209 -3.29 10.62 2.35
N ASP A 210 -2.01 10.56 2.73
CA ASP A 210 -1.37 11.57 3.58
C ASP A 210 -1.36 12.97 2.95
N ARG A 211 -1.52 13.06 1.62
CA ARG A 211 -1.61 14.32 0.84
C ARG A 211 -3.04 14.73 0.53
N GLY A 212 -4.04 14.04 1.11
CA GLY A 212 -5.45 14.38 0.97
C GLY A 212 -6.13 13.79 -0.26
N TYR A 213 -5.47 12.92 -1.02
CA TYR A 213 -6.10 12.13 -2.08
C TYR A 213 -6.92 10.99 -1.48
N LEU A 214 -7.92 10.55 -2.22
CA LEU A 214 -8.59 9.28 -1.96
C LEU A 214 -8.11 8.29 -3.01
N VAL A 215 -7.31 7.31 -2.58
CA VAL A 215 -6.74 6.31 -3.47
C VAL A 215 -7.13 4.92 -3.02
N ASP A 216 -7.72 4.14 -3.91
CA ASP A 216 -8.11 2.76 -3.66
C ASP A 216 -7.63 1.86 -4.82
N ILE A 217 -7.54 0.54 -4.60
CA ILE A 217 -7.03 -0.43 -5.58
C ILE A 217 -8.16 -1.38 -5.99
N LEU A 218 -8.36 -1.52 -7.30
CA LEU A 218 -9.21 -2.52 -7.92
C LEU A 218 -8.33 -3.63 -8.51
N ASP A 219 -8.47 -4.84 -7.97
CA ASP A 219 -7.63 -5.99 -8.35
C ASP A 219 -7.97 -6.54 -9.73
N TRP A 220 -7.10 -6.31 -10.69
CA TRP A 220 -7.33 -6.72 -12.08
C TRP A 220 -7.47 -8.22 -12.34
N GLN A 221 -7.15 -9.08 -11.36
CA GLN A 221 -7.33 -10.54 -11.49
C GLN A 221 -8.79 -10.95 -11.31
N GLN A 222 -9.63 -10.04 -10.84
CA GLN A 222 -11.04 -10.29 -10.58
C GLN A 222 -11.90 -9.66 -11.68
N ASN A 223 -13.05 -10.27 -11.95
CA ASN A 223 -14.00 -9.72 -12.91
C ASN A 223 -14.92 -8.71 -12.19
N HIS A 224 -14.84 -7.45 -12.62
CA HIS A 224 -15.62 -6.34 -12.06
C HIS A 224 -16.74 -5.84 -12.99
N ALA A 225 -17.03 -6.51 -14.10
CA ALA A 225 -17.93 -6.01 -15.15
C ALA A 225 -19.30 -5.53 -14.64
N GLN A 226 -19.85 -6.20 -13.61
CA GLN A 226 -21.17 -5.87 -13.05
C GLN A 226 -21.26 -4.45 -12.46
N TYR A 227 -20.17 -3.90 -11.94
CA TYR A 227 -20.17 -2.62 -11.23
C TYR A 227 -19.03 -1.67 -11.63
N ALA A 228 -18.13 -2.09 -12.53
CA ALA A 228 -16.98 -1.28 -12.94
C ALA A 228 -17.39 0.11 -13.43
N ARG A 229 -18.45 0.22 -14.25
CA ARG A 229 -18.89 1.51 -14.79
C ARG A 229 -19.33 2.51 -13.71
N SER A 230 -20.15 2.07 -12.75
CA SER A 230 -20.61 2.93 -11.64
C SER A 230 -19.50 3.23 -10.65
N LEU A 231 -18.60 2.26 -10.42
CA LEU A 231 -17.44 2.47 -9.58
C LEU A 231 -16.48 3.48 -10.19
N ILE A 232 -16.11 3.31 -11.46
CA ILE A 232 -15.13 4.16 -12.14
C ILE A 232 -15.68 5.58 -12.29
N SER A 233 -16.98 5.79 -12.49
CA SER A 233 -17.57 7.14 -12.54
C SER A 233 -17.43 7.92 -11.23
N TYR A 234 -17.28 7.25 -10.08
CA TYR A 234 -17.05 7.89 -8.78
C TYR A 234 -15.64 8.47 -8.62
N TYR A 235 -14.64 7.91 -9.32
CA TYR A 235 -13.26 8.39 -9.28
C TYR A 235 -13.02 9.40 -10.40
N ASP A 236 -12.11 10.35 -10.17
CA ASP A 236 -11.73 11.34 -11.17
C ASP A 236 -10.88 10.67 -12.26
N PHE A 237 -9.91 9.86 -11.86
CA PHE A 237 -9.02 9.14 -12.77
C PHE A 237 -8.84 7.67 -12.38
N VAL A 238 -8.48 6.85 -13.37
CA VAL A 238 -8.01 5.49 -13.19
C VAL A 238 -6.53 5.40 -13.56
N ILE A 239 -5.68 4.98 -12.63
CA ILE A 239 -4.29 4.62 -12.92
C ILE A 239 -4.25 3.14 -13.31
N SER A 240 -3.53 2.79 -14.39
CA SER A 240 -3.26 1.39 -14.70
C SER A 240 -1.92 1.19 -15.39
N ALA A 241 -1.36 -0.01 -15.23
CA ALA A 241 -0.26 -0.46 -16.07
C ALA A 241 -0.75 -0.67 -17.52
N LEU A 242 0.15 -0.60 -18.50
CA LEU A 242 -0.26 -0.61 -19.92
C LEU A 242 -0.96 -1.91 -20.35
N ASP A 243 -0.70 -3.02 -19.69
CA ASP A 243 -1.36 -4.31 -19.89
C ASP A 243 -2.80 -4.36 -19.36
N GLY A 244 -3.17 -3.49 -18.42
CA GLY A 244 -4.54 -3.34 -17.93
C GLY A 244 -5.46 -2.50 -18.82
N ILE A 245 -4.90 -1.75 -19.78
CA ILE A 245 -5.62 -0.76 -20.59
C ILE A 245 -6.70 -1.41 -21.46
N SER A 246 -6.39 -2.53 -22.12
CA SER A 246 -7.36 -3.21 -22.98
C SER A 246 -8.60 -3.66 -22.20
N THR A 247 -8.45 -4.16 -20.97
CA THR A 247 -9.60 -4.53 -20.14
C THR A 247 -10.42 -3.30 -19.72
N LEU A 248 -9.76 -2.21 -19.31
CA LEU A 248 -10.46 -0.97 -18.93
C LEU A 248 -11.30 -0.43 -20.10
N VAL A 249 -10.70 -0.32 -21.28
CA VAL A 249 -11.35 0.28 -22.44
C VAL A 249 -12.37 -0.66 -23.06
N ASP A 250 -12.00 -1.91 -23.33
CA ASP A 250 -12.81 -2.82 -24.15
C ASP A 250 -13.90 -3.53 -23.33
N ALA A 251 -13.60 -3.88 -22.07
CA ALA A 251 -14.53 -4.64 -21.22
C ALA A 251 -15.32 -3.73 -20.27
N TYR A 252 -14.68 -2.67 -19.74
CA TYR A 252 -15.32 -1.77 -18.77
C TYR A 252 -15.74 -0.42 -19.38
N ASP A 253 -15.49 -0.21 -20.68
CA ASP A 253 -15.95 0.98 -21.41
C ASP A 253 -15.44 2.29 -20.79
N VAL A 254 -14.18 2.26 -20.34
CA VAL A 254 -13.49 3.42 -19.75
C VAL A 254 -12.87 4.26 -20.86
N SER A 255 -13.22 5.54 -20.91
CA SER A 255 -12.62 6.47 -21.85
C SER A 255 -11.14 6.71 -21.55
N PHE A 256 -10.33 6.85 -22.60
CA PHE A 256 -8.88 7.05 -22.49
C PHE A 256 -8.51 8.32 -21.70
N ASP A 257 -9.28 9.40 -21.84
CA ASP A 257 -9.12 10.67 -21.12
C ASP A 257 -9.39 10.57 -19.61
N LYS A 258 -9.85 9.41 -19.13
CA LYS A 258 -9.97 9.07 -17.71
C LYS A 258 -8.79 8.25 -17.18
N ILE A 259 -7.93 7.77 -18.07
CA ILE A 259 -6.86 6.83 -17.74
C ILE A 259 -5.53 7.55 -17.65
N ILE A 260 -4.86 7.44 -16.51
CA ILE A 260 -3.44 7.76 -16.34
C ILE A 260 -2.66 6.47 -16.54
N ALA A 261 -1.99 6.37 -17.68
CA ALA A 261 -1.28 5.17 -18.09
C ALA A 261 0.14 5.15 -17.50
N ILE A 262 0.54 4.04 -16.88
CA ILE A 262 1.89 3.86 -16.31
C ILE A 262 2.60 2.71 -17.00
N SER A 263 3.80 2.94 -17.53
CA SER A 263 4.67 1.86 -17.97
C SER A 263 5.63 1.45 -16.87
N HIS A 264 5.57 0.16 -16.53
CA HIS A 264 6.48 -0.53 -15.62
C HIS A 264 7.53 -1.34 -16.39
N HIS A 265 7.51 -1.39 -17.71
CA HIS A 265 8.56 -2.04 -18.52
C HIS A 265 8.44 -1.68 -20.00
N GLU A 266 9.53 -1.57 -20.75
CA GLU A 266 9.45 -1.38 -22.21
C GLU A 266 8.60 -2.41 -22.99
N PHE A 267 8.34 -3.60 -22.41
CA PHE A 267 7.53 -4.64 -23.04
C PHE A 267 6.05 -4.25 -23.01
N ASP A 268 5.59 -3.60 -21.94
CA ASP A 268 4.19 -3.18 -21.84
C ASP A 268 3.87 -2.08 -22.87
N ILE A 269 4.84 -1.20 -23.18
CA ILE A 269 4.76 -0.19 -24.25
C ILE A 269 4.58 -0.88 -25.60
N ARG A 270 5.47 -1.82 -25.90
CA ARG A 270 5.43 -2.57 -27.15
C ARG A 270 4.11 -3.31 -27.32
N MET A 271 3.65 -4.01 -26.28
CA MET A 271 2.41 -4.76 -26.31
C MET A 271 1.21 -3.84 -26.55
N LEU A 272 1.16 -2.68 -25.89
CA LEU A 272 0.06 -1.74 -26.11
C LEU A 272 0.07 -1.16 -27.53
N ILE A 273 1.24 -0.82 -28.08
CA ILE A 273 1.38 -0.38 -29.48
C ILE A 273 0.85 -1.46 -30.43
N GLU A 274 1.24 -2.72 -30.24
CA GLU A 274 0.77 -3.85 -31.06
C GLU A 274 -0.75 -4.04 -30.98
N GLN A 275 -1.36 -3.78 -29.82
CA GLN A 275 -2.80 -3.98 -29.59
C GLN A 275 -3.68 -2.80 -30.02
N LYS A 276 -3.21 -1.56 -29.85
CA LYS A 276 -4.03 -0.34 -29.94
C LYS A 276 -3.50 0.72 -30.90
N GLY A 277 -2.30 0.54 -31.46
CA GLY A 277 -1.60 1.57 -32.23
C GLY A 277 -0.84 2.55 -31.33
N ILE A 278 0.12 3.26 -31.90
CA ILE A 278 1.01 4.17 -31.16
C ILE A 278 0.33 5.49 -30.79
N GLU A 279 -0.69 5.87 -31.55
CA GLU A 279 -1.48 7.09 -31.35
C GLU A 279 -2.32 7.03 -30.07
N VAL A 280 -2.49 5.85 -29.48
CA VAL A 280 -3.24 5.68 -28.23
C VAL A 280 -2.66 6.49 -27.08
N PHE A 281 -1.35 6.73 -27.08
CA PHE A 281 -0.67 7.45 -26.00
C PHE A 281 -1.07 8.93 -25.91
N GLU A 282 -1.50 9.54 -27.02
CA GLU A 282 -2.05 10.91 -27.04
C GLU A 282 -3.42 11.01 -26.37
N ARG A 283 -4.15 9.89 -26.29
CA ARG A 283 -5.55 9.88 -25.84
C ARG A 283 -5.70 9.78 -24.32
N PHE A 284 -4.64 9.35 -23.63
CA PHE A 284 -4.68 9.20 -22.17
C PHE A 284 -4.90 10.53 -21.46
N ALA A 285 -5.44 10.50 -20.24
CA ALA A 285 -5.43 11.67 -19.34
C ALA A 285 -3.99 12.15 -19.16
N ASN A 286 -3.10 11.22 -18.81
CA ASN A 286 -1.66 11.44 -18.70
C ASN A 286 -0.89 10.12 -18.90
N TYR A 287 0.43 10.21 -19.08
CA TYR A 287 1.29 9.05 -19.31
C TYR A 287 2.58 9.16 -18.50
N GLY A 288 2.86 8.14 -17.69
CA GLY A 288 4.03 8.04 -16.83
C GLY A 288 4.86 6.78 -17.06
N VAL A 289 6.12 6.83 -16.64
CA VAL A 289 7.09 5.73 -16.68
C VAL A 289 7.84 5.66 -15.35
N VAL A 290 8.14 4.45 -14.86
CA VAL A 290 8.73 4.30 -13.50
C VAL A 290 10.25 4.54 -13.42
N SER A 291 10.90 4.87 -14.53
CA SER A 291 12.34 5.17 -14.58
C SER A 291 12.72 5.87 -15.88
N GLU A 292 13.88 6.53 -15.87
CA GLU A 292 14.50 7.13 -17.05
C GLU A 292 14.85 6.10 -18.13
N TYR A 293 15.14 4.86 -17.73
CA TYR A 293 15.32 3.76 -18.69
C TYR A 293 14.06 3.53 -19.54
N VAL A 294 12.90 3.46 -18.88
CA VAL A 294 11.61 3.26 -19.56
C VAL A 294 11.18 4.52 -20.31
N TYR A 295 11.53 5.72 -19.83
CA TYR A 295 11.39 6.97 -20.59
C TYR A 295 12.10 6.86 -21.94
N CYS A 296 13.39 6.51 -21.94
CA CYS A 296 14.17 6.36 -23.17
C CYS A 296 13.57 5.29 -24.08
N ALA A 297 13.16 4.15 -23.52
CA ALA A 297 12.52 3.09 -24.30
C ALA A 297 11.22 3.55 -24.97
N SER A 298 10.41 4.37 -24.29
CA SER A 298 9.20 4.97 -24.84
C SER A 298 9.50 5.89 -26.02
N MET A 299 10.43 6.83 -25.83
CA MET A 299 10.83 7.79 -26.86
C MET A 299 11.47 7.11 -28.08
N MET A 300 12.33 6.10 -27.86
CA MET A 300 12.96 5.33 -28.94
C MET A 300 11.96 4.52 -29.76
N ARG A 301 10.78 4.20 -29.20
CA ARG A 301 9.69 3.54 -29.93
C ARG A 301 8.82 4.52 -30.71
N GLY A 302 9.10 5.83 -30.64
CA GLY A 302 8.36 6.87 -31.33
C GLY A 302 7.02 7.22 -30.67
N VAL A 303 6.86 6.90 -29.38
CA VAL A 303 5.65 7.30 -28.65
C VAL A 303 5.53 8.82 -28.71
N PRO A 304 4.41 9.36 -29.23
CA PRO A 304 4.33 10.79 -29.58
C PRO A 304 4.28 11.69 -28.35
N ARG A 305 3.63 11.22 -27.26
CA ARG A 305 3.57 11.93 -25.99
C ARG A 305 4.78 11.59 -25.12
N PRO A 306 5.64 12.56 -24.76
CA PRO A 306 6.72 12.32 -23.82
C PRO A 306 6.17 11.91 -22.45
N PRO A 307 6.58 10.76 -21.88
CA PRO A 307 6.11 10.37 -20.54
C PRO A 307 6.72 11.23 -19.45
N ARG A 308 6.02 11.34 -18.32
CA ARG A 308 6.61 11.83 -17.07
C ARG A 308 7.28 10.68 -16.32
N VAL A 309 8.46 10.93 -15.75
CA VAL A 309 9.07 9.96 -14.85
C VAL A 309 8.36 10.02 -13.50
N ALA A 310 7.88 8.88 -13.03
CA ALA A 310 7.23 8.69 -11.73
C ALA A 310 7.95 7.55 -10.99
N SER A 311 9.09 7.88 -10.39
CA SER A 311 10.03 6.94 -9.79
C SER A 311 9.39 6.16 -8.65
N LEU A 312 9.81 4.91 -8.49
CA LEU A 312 9.41 4.12 -7.33
C LEU A 312 10.22 4.51 -6.09
N GLY A 313 9.54 4.56 -4.94
CA GLY A 313 10.17 4.68 -3.63
C GLY A 313 10.12 3.40 -2.80
N ILE A 314 10.69 3.48 -1.61
CA ILE A 314 10.57 2.49 -0.53
C ILE A 314 10.14 3.19 0.76
N ASN A 315 9.50 2.49 1.69
CA ASN A 315 9.37 2.97 3.06
C ASN A 315 10.63 2.52 3.83
N PHE A 316 11.64 3.37 3.91
CA PHE A 316 12.96 3.00 4.47
C PHE A 316 12.83 2.39 5.87
N ASP A 317 12.08 3.05 6.76
CA ASP A 317 11.92 2.61 8.16
C ASP A 317 11.24 1.25 8.31
N GLU A 318 10.43 0.84 7.33
CA GLU A 318 9.77 -0.47 7.35
C GLU A 318 10.77 -1.61 7.11
N PHE A 319 11.78 -1.35 6.28
CA PHE A 319 12.82 -2.31 5.92
C PHE A 319 14.07 -2.19 6.78
N TYR A 320 14.25 -1.09 7.51
CA TYR A 320 15.40 -0.89 8.38
C TYR A 320 15.65 -2.12 9.28
N ALA A 321 16.91 -2.52 9.31
CA ALA A 321 17.42 -3.60 10.13
C ALA A 321 18.87 -3.32 10.48
N ASP A 322 19.34 -3.89 11.59
CA ASP A 322 20.75 -3.83 11.94
C ASP A 322 21.58 -4.52 10.85
N VAL A 323 22.72 -3.91 10.52
CA VAL A 323 23.66 -4.43 9.52
C VAL A 323 24.25 -5.76 10.00
N PRO A 324 24.26 -6.81 9.17
CA PRO A 324 24.85 -8.10 9.53
C PRO A 324 26.37 -7.97 9.73
N GLU A 325 26.90 -8.69 10.71
CA GLU A 325 28.35 -8.67 11.01
C GLU A 325 29.15 -9.62 10.11
N THR A 326 28.50 -10.64 9.56
CA THR A 326 29.12 -11.65 8.69
C THR A 326 28.20 -12.03 7.54
N LEU A 327 28.78 -12.54 6.45
CA LEU A 327 28.06 -13.00 5.27
C LEU A 327 27.95 -14.53 5.29
N THR A 328 26.75 -15.05 5.53
CA THR A 328 26.46 -16.50 5.59
C THR A 328 25.34 -16.93 4.65
N THR A 329 24.34 -16.07 4.45
CA THR A 329 23.12 -16.37 3.71
C THR A 329 22.84 -15.30 2.66
N VAL A 330 22.61 -15.73 1.42
CA VAL A 330 22.26 -14.86 0.29
C VAL A 330 20.81 -15.09 -0.11
N GLY A 331 20.05 -14.00 -0.12
CA GLY A 331 18.66 -13.95 -0.52
C GLY A 331 18.46 -13.76 -2.03
N TYR A 332 17.37 -14.31 -2.55
CA TYR A 332 16.84 -14.05 -3.89
C TYR A 332 15.34 -13.78 -3.84
N ALA A 333 14.95 -12.55 -4.12
CA ALA A 333 13.58 -12.05 -4.00
C ALA A 333 12.93 -11.76 -5.37
N SER A 334 13.21 -12.63 -6.35
CA SER A 334 12.63 -12.59 -7.70
C SER A 334 12.18 -14.00 -8.12
N SER A 335 11.42 -14.11 -9.22
CA SER A 335 11.10 -15.40 -9.81
C SER A 335 12.37 -16.15 -10.22
N MET A 336 12.44 -17.45 -9.93
CA MET A 336 13.62 -18.27 -10.23
C MET A 336 13.85 -18.47 -11.73
N SER A 337 12.77 -18.62 -12.50
CA SER A 337 12.86 -18.69 -13.96
C SER A 337 11.59 -18.11 -14.56
N VAL A 338 11.75 -17.30 -15.60
CA VAL A 338 10.67 -16.87 -16.48
C VAL A 338 11.26 -16.71 -17.88
N LYS A 339 10.53 -17.11 -18.91
CA LYS A 339 10.97 -17.02 -20.31
C LYS A 339 9.97 -16.21 -21.13
N THR A 340 10.49 -15.28 -21.92
CA THR A 340 9.71 -14.45 -22.83
C THR A 340 10.38 -14.48 -24.20
N PHE A 341 9.64 -14.80 -25.26
CA PHE A 341 10.18 -14.98 -26.63
C PHE A 341 11.39 -15.93 -26.69
N GLY A 342 11.38 -17.00 -25.90
CA GLY A 342 12.45 -18.00 -25.85
C GLY A 342 13.70 -17.56 -25.07
N VAL A 343 13.74 -16.33 -24.55
CA VAL A 343 14.85 -15.82 -23.73
C VAL A 343 14.49 -15.89 -22.26
N GLU A 344 15.36 -16.48 -21.45
CA GLU A 344 15.21 -16.50 -19.99
C GLU A 344 15.63 -15.17 -19.38
N TRP A 345 14.64 -14.38 -18.97
CA TRP A 345 14.91 -13.03 -18.46
C TRP A 345 15.15 -12.96 -16.95
N LYS A 346 14.63 -13.92 -16.17
CA LYS A 346 14.82 -14.08 -14.73
C LYS A 346 15.67 -15.33 -14.55
N ARG A 347 16.88 -15.21 -13.98
CA ARG A 347 17.91 -16.26 -14.00
C ARG A 347 18.30 -16.66 -12.57
N GLY A 348 17.32 -17.09 -11.77
CA GLY A 348 17.53 -17.43 -10.36
C GLY A 348 18.50 -18.60 -10.16
N GLU A 349 18.45 -19.63 -11.01
CA GLU A 349 19.40 -20.75 -10.97
C GLU A 349 20.85 -20.29 -11.19
N LEU A 350 21.05 -19.26 -12.01
CA LEU A 350 22.37 -18.65 -12.21
C LEU A 350 22.86 -17.93 -10.95
N ALA A 351 21.97 -17.26 -10.22
CA ALA A 351 22.29 -16.63 -8.94
C ALA A 351 22.61 -17.69 -7.86
N GLU A 352 21.79 -18.73 -7.76
CA GLU A 352 22.00 -19.86 -6.86
C GLU A 352 23.36 -20.52 -7.09
N ALA A 353 23.70 -20.82 -8.35
CA ALA A 353 24.99 -21.41 -8.70
C ALA A 353 26.18 -20.52 -8.27
N ALA A 354 26.07 -19.20 -8.44
CA ALA A 354 27.11 -18.26 -8.00
C ALA A 354 27.25 -18.20 -6.48
N VAL A 355 26.15 -18.35 -5.73
CA VAL A 355 26.14 -18.38 -4.27
C VAL A 355 26.76 -19.67 -3.74
N PHE A 356 26.46 -20.81 -4.36
CA PHE A 356 27.08 -22.09 -4.00
C PHE A 356 28.57 -22.15 -4.31
N ASP A 357 29.01 -21.57 -5.44
CA ASP A 357 30.44 -21.42 -5.73
C ASP A 357 31.17 -20.56 -4.67
N ALA A 358 30.45 -19.68 -3.97
CA ALA A 358 30.95 -18.91 -2.85
C ALA A 358 30.83 -19.62 -1.48
N GLY A 359 30.30 -20.85 -1.43
CA GLY A 359 30.14 -21.62 -0.20
C GLY A 359 29.16 -21.00 0.80
N LEU A 360 28.12 -20.32 0.32
CA LEU A 360 27.11 -19.64 1.13
C LEU A 360 25.74 -20.34 1.02
N ALA A 361 24.87 -20.11 2.01
CA ALA A 361 23.49 -20.58 1.95
C ALA A 361 22.67 -19.71 0.97
N PHE A 362 21.74 -20.33 0.24
CA PHE A 362 20.83 -19.63 -0.68
C PHE A 362 19.39 -19.69 -0.14
N LYS A 363 18.74 -18.53 -0.05
CA LYS A 363 17.37 -18.42 0.48
C LYS A 363 16.48 -17.66 -0.50
N ILE A 364 15.30 -18.20 -0.77
CA ILE A 364 14.40 -17.66 -1.78
C ILE A 364 13.15 -17.05 -1.11
N ALA A 365 12.74 -15.86 -1.56
CA ALA A 365 11.44 -15.25 -1.23
C ALA A 365 10.51 -15.10 -2.45
N GLY A 366 11.08 -15.08 -3.66
CA GLY A 366 10.28 -15.16 -4.88
C GLY A 366 9.79 -16.58 -5.14
N SER A 367 8.75 -16.78 -5.96
CA SER A 367 8.34 -18.15 -6.27
C SER A 367 7.68 -18.32 -7.64
N THR A 368 7.62 -19.59 -8.06
CA THR A 368 6.63 -20.20 -8.96
C THR A 368 5.61 -21.06 -8.19
N GLY A 369 5.40 -20.82 -6.88
CA GLY A 369 4.50 -21.58 -6.00
C GLY A 369 4.11 -20.85 -4.70
N ASN A 370 4.95 -20.90 -3.66
CA ASN A 370 4.69 -20.28 -2.33
C ASN A 370 5.42 -18.94 -2.17
N GLN A 371 4.83 -17.89 -2.72
CA GLN A 371 5.41 -16.55 -2.73
C GLN A 371 5.28 -15.87 -1.36
N THR A 372 6.34 -15.26 -0.86
CA THR A 372 6.28 -14.40 0.33
C THR A 372 5.38 -13.18 0.04
N SER A 373 4.48 -12.86 0.97
CA SER A 373 3.69 -11.62 0.91
C SER A 373 4.63 -10.41 0.93
N PHE A 374 4.31 -9.35 0.20
CA PHE A 374 5.13 -8.13 0.26
C PHE A 374 5.13 -7.48 1.66
N HIS A 375 4.15 -7.81 2.50
CA HIS A 375 4.12 -7.42 3.92
C HIS A 375 5.11 -8.20 4.78
N ASP A 376 5.52 -9.40 4.35
CA ASP A 376 6.45 -10.27 5.08
C ASP A 376 7.90 -10.10 4.60
N MET A 377 8.12 -9.36 3.50
CA MET A 377 9.43 -9.10 2.94
C MET A 377 10.41 -8.44 3.92
N PRO A 378 10.02 -7.49 4.81
CA PRO A 378 10.92 -7.00 5.85
C PRO A 378 11.52 -8.12 6.72
N ALA A 379 10.73 -9.15 7.05
CA ALA A 379 11.23 -10.30 7.82
C ALA A 379 12.17 -11.17 6.98
N PHE A 380 11.90 -11.33 5.68
CA PHE A 380 12.81 -12.01 4.76
C PHE A 380 14.17 -11.30 4.70
N TYR A 381 14.21 -9.98 4.47
CA TYR A 381 15.48 -9.26 4.41
C TYR A 381 16.24 -9.28 5.73
N ARG A 382 15.53 -9.29 6.87
CA ARG A 382 16.16 -9.51 8.19
C ARG A 382 16.87 -10.86 8.31
N SER A 383 16.43 -11.87 7.56
CA SER A 383 16.90 -13.24 7.64
C SER A 383 18.02 -13.61 6.65
N VAL A 384 18.51 -12.65 5.87
CA VAL A 384 19.61 -12.83 4.91
C VAL A 384 20.62 -11.71 5.09
N ASP A 385 21.85 -11.93 4.65
CA ASP A 385 22.97 -11.00 4.82
C ASP A 385 23.29 -10.22 3.53
N ALA A 386 22.97 -10.84 2.39
CA ALA A 386 23.10 -10.28 1.05
C ALA A 386 21.88 -10.59 0.19
N VAL A 387 21.67 -9.85 -0.88
CA VAL A 387 20.68 -10.12 -1.92
C VAL A 387 21.31 -10.01 -3.30
N VAL A 388 21.02 -10.99 -4.15
CA VAL A 388 21.49 -11.04 -5.54
C VAL A 388 20.31 -10.93 -6.50
N THR A 389 20.43 -10.12 -7.55
CA THR A 389 19.54 -10.14 -8.71
C THR A 389 20.32 -10.48 -9.97
N SER A 390 19.72 -11.28 -10.85
CA SER A 390 20.40 -11.82 -12.04
C SER A 390 19.62 -11.58 -13.33
N SER A 391 18.58 -10.74 -13.32
CA SER A 391 17.72 -10.51 -14.47
C SER A 391 18.47 -9.88 -15.64
N ILE A 392 18.07 -10.14 -16.88
CA ILE A 392 18.61 -9.40 -18.05
C ILE A 392 17.72 -8.24 -18.49
N SER A 393 16.53 -8.13 -17.90
CA SER A 393 15.59 -7.05 -18.17
C SER A 393 14.67 -6.84 -16.97
N GLU A 394 14.53 -5.59 -16.55
CA GLU A 394 13.67 -5.08 -15.48
C GLU A 394 13.42 -3.60 -15.75
N ALA A 395 12.37 -3.01 -15.20
CA ALA A 395 12.32 -1.55 -15.08
C ALA A 395 12.71 -1.07 -13.70
N ALA A 396 12.01 -1.55 -12.67
CA ALA A 396 12.24 -1.13 -11.31
C ALA A 396 12.32 -2.35 -10.40
N GLN A 397 13.55 -2.82 -10.20
CA GLN A 397 13.89 -3.87 -9.24
C GLN A 397 13.61 -3.35 -7.82
N LEU A 398 12.43 -3.57 -7.27
CA LEU A 398 12.18 -3.27 -5.85
C LEU A 398 13.09 -4.06 -4.89
N PRO A 399 13.39 -5.36 -5.15
CA PRO A 399 14.19 -6.13 -4.20
C PRO A 399 15.56 -5.55 -3.85
N VAL A 400 16.23 -4.89 -4.81
CA VAL A 400 17.54 -4.25 -4.55
C VAL A 400 17.40 -3.01 -3.67
N MET A 401 16.30 -2.25 -3.77
CA MET A 401 16.04 -1.09 -2.92
C MET A 401 15.61 -1.51 -1.52
N GLU A 402 14.72 -2.50 -1.41
CA GLU A 402 14.28 -3.05 -0.12
C GLU A 402 15.45 -3.68 0.66
N ALA A 403 16.29 -4.47 -0.02
CA ALA A 403 17.50 -5.05 0.57
C ALA A 403 18.52 -3.99 0.97
N ALA A 404 18.66 -2.92 0.16
CA ALA A 404 19.54 -1.81 0.48
C ALA A 404 19.08 -1.07 1.76
N ALA A 405 17.78 -0.81 1.91
CA ALA A 405 17.23 -0.20 3.13
C ALA A 405 17.37 -1.09 4.37
N ALA A 406 17.29 -2.41 4.18
CA ALA A 406 17.63 -3.38 5.21
C ALA A 406 19.14 -3.48 5.48
N GLY A 407 20.00 -2.71 4.81
CA GLY A 407 21.45 -2.73 5.03
C GLY A 407 22.10 -4.06 4.68
N ARG A 408 21.62 -4.70 3.61
CA ARG A 408 22.20 -5.95 3.09
C ARG A 408 23.20 -5.65 1.99
N LEU A 409 24.14 -6.55 1.76
CA LEU A 409 24.99 -6.46 0.57
C LEU A 409 24.13 -6.70 -0.67
N VAL A 410 24.12 -5.77 -1.62
CA VAL A 410 23.30 -5.86 -2.83
C VAL A 410 24.18 -6.03 -4.07
N ILE A 411 23.95 -7.10 -4.83
CA ILE A 411 24.63 -7.36 -6.10
C ILE A 411 23.57 -7.57 -7.18
N GLY A 412 23.65 -6.84 -8.29
CA GLY A 412 22.63 -6.94 -9.35
C GLY A 412 23.19 -6.70 -10.74
N THR A 413 22.49 -7.17 -11.77
CA THR A 413 22.81 -6.86 -13.17
C THR A 413 22.41 -5.44 -13.55
N PRO A 414 23.03 -4.82 -14.59
CA PRO A 414 22.84 -3.42 -14.93
C PRO A 414 21.54 -3.18 -15.73
N VAL A 415 20.39 -3.49 -15.15
CA VAL A 415 19.10 -3.41 -15.84
C VAL A 415 18.09 -2.58 -15.04
N GLY A 416 17.16 -1.93 -15.74
CA GLY A 416 16.20 -1.02 -15.14
C GLY A 416 16.88 0.14 -14.41
N HIS A 417 16.36 0.50 -13.24
CA HIS A 417 16.90 1.59 -12.41
C HIS A 417 18.15 1.24 -11.59
N PHE A 418 18.53 -0.05 -11.50
CA PHE A 418 19.60 -0.48 -10.60
C PHE A 418 20.96 0.18 -10.88
N PRO A 419 21.40 0.41 -12.14
CA PRO A 419 22.65 1.13 -12.41
C PRO A 419 22.76 2.47 -11.69
N LEU A 420 21.68 3.27 -11.70
CA LEU A 420 21.65 4.57 -11.03
C LEU A 420 21.69 4.41 -9.50
N LYS A 421 20.96 3.43 -8.95
CA LYS A 421 20.97 3.15 -7.50
C LYS A 421 22.35 2.68 -7.03
N ALA A 422 23.00 1.80 -7.79
CA ALA A 422 24.35 1.31 -7.51
C ALA A 422 25.40 2.43 -7.63
N TYR A 423 25.29 3.32 -8.64
CA TYR A 423 26.14 4.51 -8.77
C TYR A 423 26.04 5.43 -7.55
N ARG A 424 24.84 5.55 -6.96
CA ARG A 424 24.59 6.28 -5.71
C ARG A 424 25.04 5.52 -4.44
N GLY A 425 25.67 4.35 -4.58
CA GLY A 425 26.25 3.58 -3.48
C GLY A 425 25.42 2.39 -3.00
N ALA A 426 24.16 2.26 -3.44
CA ALA A 426 23.20 1.27 -2.94
C ALA A 426 23.32 -0.14 -3.55
N GLY A 427 24.50 -0.50 -4.04
CA GLY A 427 24.76 -1.84 -4.53
C GLY A 427 26.09 -2.00 -5.26
N ILE A 428 26.22 -3.15 -5.93
CA ILE A 428 27.34 -3.54 -6.78
C ILE A 428 26.77 -4.06 -8.09
N ILE A 429 27.30 -3.58 -9.22
CA ILE A 429 26.89 -4.03 -10.55
C ILE A 429 27.70 -5.26 -10.94
N ALA A 430 27.01 -6.36 -11.23
CA ALA A 430 27.57 -7.57 -11.82
C ALA A 430 27.38 -7.59 -13.34
N PRO A 431 28.28 -8.23 -14.12
CA PRO A 431 28.13 -8.38 -15.56
C PRO A 431 26.82 -9.06 -15.96
N ILE A 432 26.28 -8.75 -17.14
CA ILE A 432 25.02 -9.35 -17.60
C ILE A 432 25.20 -10.76 -18.18
N GLU A 433 26.34 -11.05 -18.79
CA GLU A 433 26.62 -12.33 -19.45
C GLU A 433 26.78 -13.46 -18.42
N ALA A 434 26.10 -14.59 -18.62
CA ALA A 434 25.92 -15.61 -17.58
C ALA A 434 27.24 -16.10 -16.94
N GLY A 435 28.23 -16.46 -17.76
CA GLY A 435 29.53 -16.93 -17.24
C GLY A 435 30.27 -15.84 -16.45
N LYS A 436 30.25 -14.59 -16.93
CA LYS A 436 30.88 -13.45 -16.25
C LYS A 436 30.15 -13.10 -14.96
N PHE A 437 28.82 -13.11 -14.98
CA PHE A 437 27.98 -12.91 -13.81
C PHE A 437 28.32 -13.91 -12.72
N ARG A 438 28.31 -15.22 -13.04
CA ARG A 438 28.59 -16.27 -12.06
C ARG A 438 29.96 -16.12 -11.43
N ALA A 439 31.00 -15.95 -12.26
CA ALA A 439 32.37 -15.79 -11.80
C ALA A 439 32.55 -14.54 -10.92
N PHE A 440 32.03 -13.38 -11.37
CA PHE A 440 32.14 -12.11 -10.65
C PHE A 440 31.39 -12.15 -9.31
N THR A 441 30.15 -12.61 -9.32
CA THR A 441 29.29 -12.67 -8.13
C THR A 441 29.89 -13.64 -7.10
N ALA A 442 30.34 -14.83 -7.52
CA ALA A 442 30.99 -15.78 -6.63
C ALA A 442 32.30 -15.24 -6.03
N ALA A 443 33.12 -14.54 -6.81
CA ALA A 443 34.34 -13.90 -6.31
C ALA A 443 34.03 -12.77 -5.30
N THR A 444 33.03 -11.93 -5.61
CA THR A 444 32.60 -10.81 -4.76
C THR A 444 32.05 -11.31 -3.42
N LEU A 445 31.20 -12.35 -3.45
CA LEU A 445 30.66 -12.97 -2.24
C LEU A 445 31.75 -13.60 -1.39
N ARG A 446 32.71 -14.32 -1.98
CA ARG A 446 33.86 -14.88 -1.24
C ARG A 446 34.70 -13.79 -0.58
N TYR A 447 34.98 -12.71 -1.31
CA TYR A 447 35.72 -11.58 -0.75
C TYR A 447 35.05 -11.04 0.52
N TYR A 448 33.76 -10.73 0.47
CA TYR A 448 33.05 -10.18 1.63
C TYR A 448 32.84 -11.18 2.77
N ARG A 449 32.66 -12.47 2.45
CA ARG A 449 32.65 -13.55 3.45
C ARG A 449 33.99 -13.64 4.19
N ASP A 450 35.10 -13.51 3.47
CA ASP A 450 36.46 -13.63 4.00
C ASP A 450 36.98 -12.31 4.60
N THR A 451 36.25 -11.20 4.43
CA THR A 451 36.61 -9.86 4.95
C THR A 451 35.43 -9.17 5.69
N PRO A 452 35.04 -9.66 6.88
CA PRO A 452 33.85 -9.17 7.59
C PRO A 452 33.82 -7.65 7.84
N VAL A 453 34.97 -7.02 8.07
CA VAL A 453 35.06 -5.56 8.28
C VAL A 453 34.65 -4.79 7.03
N GLU A 454 35.13 -5.20 5.84
CA GLU A 454 34.77 -4.57 4.58
C GLU A 454 33.32 -4.87 4.19
N PHE A 455 32.82 -6.05 4.56
CA PHE A 455 31.40 -6.41 4.41
C PHE A 455 30.49 -5.47 5.19
N VAL A 456 30.71 -5.32 6.51
CA VAL A 456 29.94 -4.42 7.37
C VAL A 456 30.00 -2.97 6.84
N LYS A 457 31.19 -2.50 6.45
CA LYS A 457 31.38 -1.17 5.88
C LYS A 457 30.57 -0.97 4.60
N LYS A 458 30.57 -1.95 3.69
CA LYS A 458 29.79 -1.88 2.44
C LYS A 458 28.28 -1.90 2.72
N CYS A 459 27.81 -2.76 3.62
CA CYS A 459 26.41 -2.84 4.02
C CYS A 459 25.91 -1.52 4.64
N ARG A 460 26.69 -0.88 5.52
CA ARG A 460 26.37 0.44 6.09
C ARG A 460 26.26 1.51 5.00
N SER A 461 27.25 1.58 4.10
CA SER A 461 27.23 2.53 2.99
C SER A 461 26.04 2.31 2.05
N ILE A 462 25.65 1.06 1.79
CA ILE A 462 24.44 0.74 1.02
C ILE A 462 23.18 1.24 1.74
N GLN A 463 23.09 1.01 3.06
CA GLN A 463 21.94 1.43 3.86
C GLN A 463 21.79 2.95 3.92
N GLU A 464 22.90 3.67 4.12
CA GLU A 464 22.93 5.13 4.11
C GLU A 464 22.47 5.68 2.75
N ALA A 465 22.95 5.11 1.64
CA ALA A 465 22.52 5.51 0.30
C ALA A 465 21.03 5.27 0.05
N ALA A 466 20.45 4.21 0.63
CA ALA A 466 19.05 3.84 0.41
C ALA A 466 18.05 4.86 0.96
N GLN A 467 18.44 5.69 1.94
CA GLN A 467 17.57 6.75 2.48
C GLN A 467 17.10 7.73 1.39
N ALA A 468 17.95 8.00 0.40
CA ALA A 468 17.63 8.89 -0.72
C ALA A 468 16.54 8.32 -1.66
N PHE A 469 16.15 7.06 -1.50
CA PHE A 469 15.09 6.42 -2.29
C PHE A 469 13.78 6.27 -1.53
N ASP A 470 13.68 6.85 -0.33
CA ASP A 470 12.46 6.83 0.44
C ASP A 470 11.31 7.53 -0.31
N TRP A 471 10.10 6.99 -0.18
CA TRP A 471 8.90 7.55 -0.80
C TRP A 471 8.68 9.03 -0.50
N GLN A 472 9.11 9.53 0.67
CA GLN A 472 9.01 10.95 1.00
C GLN A 472 9.68 11.86 -0.06
N TYR A 473 10.73 11.36 -0.73
CA TYR A 473 11.46 12.09 -1.77
C TYR A 473 10.95 11.79 -3.19
N GLN A 474 10.31 10.64 -3.40
CA GLN A 474 9.87 10.18 -4.74
C GLN A 474 8.42 10.52 -5.06
N ILE A 475 7.58 10.67 -4.03
CA ILE A 475 6.14 10.87 -4.18
C ILE A 475 5.75 12.16 -4.92
N GLY A 476 6.61 13.18 -4.92
CA GLY A 476 6.37 14.43 -5.65
C GLY A 476 6.15 14.19 -7.15
N GLU A 477 6.92 13.28 -7.75
CA GLU A 477 6.80 12.94 -9.17
C GLU A 477 5.42 12.32 -9.50
N TRP A 478 4.87 11.54 -8.58
CA TRP A 478 3.53 10.96 -8.71
C TRP A 478 2.43 12.00 -8.54
N THR A 479 2.58 12.92 -7.58
CA THR A 479 1.69 14.07 -7.44
C THR A 479 1.68 14.92 -8.70
N ASP A 480 2.84 15.23 -9.28
CA ASP A 480 2.92 16.01 -10.52
C ASP A 480 2.25 15.29 -11.70
N LEU A 481 2.41 13.97 -11.81
CA LEU A 481 1.72 13.16 -12.81
C LEU A 481 0.19 13.22 -12.64
N LEU A 482 -0.30 13.16 -11.40
CA LEU A 482 -1.72 13.23 -11.09
C LEU A 482 -2.32 14.62 -11.32
N GLU A 483 -1.61 15.68 -10.93
CA GLU A 483 -2.13 17.05 -11.03
C GLU A 483 -2.13 17.60 -12.45
N THR A 484 -1.27 17.07 -13.32
CA THR A 484 -1.20 17.47 -14.73
C THR A 484 -2.05 16.61 -15.67
N ALA A 485 -2.77 15.61 -15.13
CA ALA A 485 -3.87 14.90 -15.77
C ALA A 485 -5.17 15.71 -15.62
#